data_AF-E6YQ92-F1
#
_entry.id   AF-E6YQ92-F1
#
_cell.length_a   1.000
_cell.length_b   1.000
_cell.length_c   1.000
_cell.angle_alpha   90.00
_cell.angle_beta   90.00
_cell.angle_gamma   90.00
#
_symmetry.space_group_name_H-M   'P 1'
#
loop_
_entity.id
_entity.type
_entity.pdbx_description
1 polymer ?
#
loop_
_entity_poly.entity_id
_entity_poly.type
_entity_poly.pdbx_seq_one_letter_code
_entity_poly.pdbx_strand_id
1 'polypeptide(L)'
;MMIFTQVKIISGTSHSSVSITENNVMTVIEKGVIKTANNYTTAVSFKGERSKLKLGDVRIESGATALATVKKHNIITMEKGSIKSGNQAAVEAHGQNSIIELGNVQIEATAAALQTGHNATITMEKGSIKAQGYAVQANGQNSMIKLGDIQIESEDGGISAHYKSIVTMEKGSIKGVRGIDLENGSIVKINNVQIEAKQQGAFVTNGSTLIMNKSFIKAKEDGIGIYLESLTGKNNDSRIGIAEKRTEIKLTDVVIEAGKAGISTQTYASQVNFNLKNSEIHSNVLIKNNVNSRFNFTLNADHSILEGGALVNPTDYMRVIFNLSNGTVWTPKISKEEKKAVSNGNLGGLLDISTRSRSAVSVLNLDNSTIVFDKPTNDQYQELHVGHAIPNAASRPAS
;
A
#
# COMPACT_ATOMS: atom_id res chain seq x y z
N MET A 1 8.90 -43.81 -3.52
CA MET A 1 9.97 -44.00 -2.52
C MET A 1 10.47 -42.61 -2.14
N MET A 2 10.17 -42.12 -0.93
CA MET A 2 10.77 -40.88 -0.42
C MET A 2 12.18 -41.22 0.04
N ILE A 3 13.19 -40.62 -0.61
CA ILE A 3 14.57 -40.72 -0.15
C ILE A 3 14.75 -39.63 0.92
N PHE A 4 14.93 -40.06 2.17
CA PHE A 4 15.29 -39.17 3.26
C PHE A 4 16.81 -39.01 3.27
N THR A 5 17.32 -38.00 2.59
CA THR A 5 18.72 -37.60 2.74
C THR A 5 18.81 -36.65 3.92
N GLN A 6 19.04 -37.17 5.13
CA GLN A 6 19.43 -36.33 6.27
C GLN A 6 20.83 -35.78 6.01
N VAL A 7 20.92 -34.64 5.32
CA VAL A 7 22.16 -33.87 5.27
C VAL A 7 22.27 -33.08 6.57
N LYS A 8 22.83 -33.70 7.60
CA LYS A 8 23.16 -33.04 8.86
C LYS A 8 24.39 -32.14 8.62
N ILE A 9 24.16 -30.89 8.22
CA ILE A 9 25.22 -29.87 8.17
C ILE A 9 25.51 -29.45 9.62
N ILE A 10 26.42 -30.16 10.29
CA ILE A 10 26.91 -29.82 11.62
C ILE A 10 27.89 -28.66 11.46
N SER A 11 27.44 -27.44 11.73
CA SER A 11 28.25 -26.24 12.00
C SER A 11 29.64 -26.21 11.34
N GLY A 12 29.68 -25.87 10.05
CA GLY A 12 30.91 -25.50 9.36
C GLY A 12 30.95 -23.99 9.19
N THR A 13 32.03 -23.33 9.60
CA THR A 13 32.34 -21.90 9.37
C THR A 13 32.63 -21.59 7.89
N SER A 14 32.06 -22.35 6.95
CA SER A 14 32.40 -22.30 5.54
C SER A 14 31.38 -21.50 4.73
N HIS A 15 31.89 -20.85 3.69
CA HIS A 15 31.20 -20.09 2.65
C HIS A 15 30.26 -20.98 1.79
N SER A 16 29.38 -21.73 2.41
CA SER A 16 28.60 -22.80 1.79
C SER A 16 27.20 -22.30 1.44
N SER A 17 26.83 -22.41 0.16
CA SER A 17 25.43 -22.37 -0.27
C SER A 17 24.83 -23.77 -0.20
N VAL A 18 23.54 -23.85 0.12
CA VAL A 18 22.74 -25.08 0.06
C VAL A 18 21.95 -25.06 -1.23
N SER A 19 22.29 -25.95 -2.16
CA SER A 19 21.57 -26.11 -3.43
C SER A 19 20.92 -27.49 -3.47
N ILE A 20 19.59 -27.53 -3.49
CA ILE A 20 18.83 -28.78 -3.59
C ILE A 20 18.44 -28.97 -5.06
N THR A 21 19.16 -29.83 -5.76
CA THR A 21 18.98 -30.10 -7.20
C THR A 21 18.10 -31.32 -7.48
N GLU A 22 17.93 -32.21 -6.50
CA GLU A 22 17.13 -33.42 -6.64
C GLU A 22 15.63 -33.13 -6.49
N ASN A 23 14.82 -33.91 -7.21
CA ASN A 23 13.36 -33.83 -7.16
C ASN A 23 12.80 -34.73 -6.05
N ASN A 24 11.70 -34.30 -5.42
CA ASN A 24 11.00 -35.06 -4.38
C ASN A 24 11.84 -35.43 -3.15
N VAL A 25 12.84 -34.60 -2.81
CA VAL A 25 13.67 -34.81 -1.61
C VAL A 25 13.21 -33.97 -0.45
N MET A 26 13.48 -34.47 0.76
CA MET A 26 13.25 -33.73 2.00
C MET A 26 14.57 -33.52 2.73
N THR A 27 14.90 -32.26 2.98
CA THR A 27 16.10 -31.85 3.72
C THR A 27 15.69 -31.15 5.01
N VAL A 28 16.43 -31.39 6.10
CA VAL A 28 16.19 -30.78 7.41
C VAL A 28 17.50 -30.20 7.95
N ILE A 29 17.48 -28.94 8.36
CA ILE A 29 18.58 -28.25 9.03
C ILE A 29 18.04 -27.69 10.34
N GLU A 30 18.31 -28.37 11.45
CA GLU A 30 17.74 -27.99 12.76
C GLU A 30 18.34 -26.71 13.33
N LYS A 31 19.64 -26.48 13.11
CA LYS A 31 20.37 -25.30 13.59
C LYS A 31 21.62 -25.05 12.78
N GLY A 32 22.07 -23.80 12.71
CA GLY A 32 23.38 -23.48 12.13
C GLY A 32 23.45 -22.11 11.48
N VAL A 33 24.56 -21.88 10.76
CA VAL A 33 24.80 -20.67 9.98
C VAL A 33 25.04 -21.09 8.53
N ILE A 34 24.34 -20.45 7.60
CA ILE A 34 24.56 -20.59 6.15
C ILE A 34 25.02 -19.23 5.65
N LYS A 35 26.23 -19.13 5.10
CA LYS A 35 26.81 -17.85 4.68
C LYS A 35 27.45 -17.97 3.30
N THR A 36 27.17 -17.02 2.40
CA THR A 36 27.86 -16.92 1.11
C THR A 36 28.92 -15.82 1.14
N ALA A 37 30.00 -16.00 0.38
CA ALA A 37 31.15 -15.07 0.34
C ALA A 37 30.94 -13.87 -0.60
N ASN A 38 30.08 -14.01 -1.61
CA ASN A 38 29.98 -13.07 -2.72
C ASN A 38 28.58 -12.45 -2.82
N ASN A 39 28.52 -11.30 -3.49
CA ASN A 39 27.31 -10.49 -3.63
C ASN A 39 26.33 -10.99 -4.70
N TYR A 40 26.49 -12.23 -5.17
CA TYR A 40 25.73 -12.77 -6.31
C TYR A 40 25.24 -14.21 -6.09
N THR A 41 25.55 -14.84 -4.96
CA THR A 41 25.21 -16.25 -4.72
C THR A 41 24.06 -16.36 -3.77
N THR A 42 22.99 -17.03 -4.20
CA THR A 42 21.90 -17.42 -3.33
C THR A 42 22.38 -18.39 -2.25
N ALA A 43 22.11 -18.09 -0.97
CA ALA A 43 22.55 -18.95 0.14
C ALA A 43 21.82 -20.29 0.17
N VAL A 44 20.50 -20.30 -0.05
CA VAL A 44 19.68 -21.51 -0.10
C VAL A 44 18.78 -21.47 -1.33
N SER A 45 18.94 -22.44 -2.24
CA SER A 45 18.18 -22.48 -3.51
C SER A 45 17.65 -23.87 -3.83
N PHE A 46 16.37 -23.94 -4.20
CA PHE A 46 15.78 -25.12 -4.83
C PHE A 46 15.89 -25.05 -6.36
N LYS A 47 16.66 -25.98 -6.92
CA LYS A 47 16.80 -26.22 -8.35
C LYS A 47 16.09 -27.51 -8.82
N GLY A 48 15.71 -28.40 -7.89
CA GLY A 48 14.80 -29.52 -8.13
C GLY A 48 13.33 -29.11 -7.97
N GLU A 49 12.40 -30.02 -8.28
CA GLU A 49 10.95 -29.85 -8.17
C GLU A 49 10.36 -30.71 -7.06
N ARG A 50 9.24 -30.24 -6.47
CA ARG A 50 8.46 -30.98 -5.45
C ARG A 50 9.26 -31.35 -4.20
N SER A 51 10.31 -30.61 -3.91
CA SER A 51 11.20 -30.89 -2.79
C SER A 51 10.86 -30.00 -1.59
N LYS A 52 11.28 -30.44 -0.39
CA LYS A 52 10.94 -29.80 0.88
C LYS A 52 12.19 -29.50 1.69
N LEU A 53 12.27 -28.31 2.28
CA LEU A 53 13.33 -27.94 3.23
C LEU A 53 12.69 -27.45 4.52
N LYS A 54 13.13 -28.03 5.64
CA LYS A 54 12.79 -27.54 6.98
C LYS A 54 14.02 -26.94 7.63
N LEU A 55 13.91 -25.70 8.09
CA LEU A 55 14.92 -24.96 8.82
C LEU A 55 14.40 -24.71 10.25
N GLY A 56 15.15 -25.13 11.26
CA GLY A 56 14.83 -24.90 12.67
C GLY A 56 15.28 -23.50 13.11
N ASP A 57 16.39 -23.41 13.85
CA ASP A 57 17.03 -22.17 14.30
C ASP A 57 18.27 -21.84 13.46
N VAL A 58 18.06 -21.23 12.29
CA VAL A 58 19.13 -21.03 11.31
C VAL A 58 19.36 -19.54 11.07
N ARG A 59 20.64 -19.15 11.02
CA ARG A 59 21.07 -17.83 10.54
C ARG A 59 21.54 -17.94 9.09
N ILE A 60 20.94 -17.17 8.20
CA ILE A 60 21.31 -17.15 6.77
C ILE A 60 21.84 -15.77 6.41
N GLU A 61 23.05 -15.72 5.86
CA GLU A 61 23.67 -14.50 5.35
C GLU A 61 24.03 -14.67 3.88
N SER A 62 23.50 -13.78 3.04
CA SER A 62 23.80 -13.77 1.62
C SER A 62 24.14 -12.36 1.15
N GLY A 63 25.12 -12.24 0.27
CA GLY A 63 25.35 -10.98 -0.44
C GLY A 63 24.33 -10.72 -1.57
N ALA A 64 23.54 -11.73 -1.94
CA ALA A 64 22.42 -11.68 -2.89
C ALA A 64 21.14 -12.20 -2.20
N THR A 65 20.31 -13.04 -2.84
CA THR A 65 19.15 -13.69 -2.23
C THR A 65 19.55 -14.68 -1.13
N ALA A 66 18.82 -14.75 -0.02
CA ALA A 66 19.13 -15.70 1.05
C ALA A 66 18.39 -17.03 0.88
N LEU A 67 17.09 -16.99 0.61
CA LEU A 67 16.24 -18.16 0.40
C LEU A 67 15.49 -18.02 -0.92
N ALA A 68 15.60 -19.01 -1.81
CA ALA A 68 14.89 -19.00 -3.09
C ALA A 68 14.27 -20.35 -3.45
N THR A 69 13.04 -20.30 -3.96
CA THR A 69 12.47 -21.40 -4.77
C THR A 69 12.41 -20.98 -6.23
N VAL A 70 13.17 -21.67 -7.10
CA VAL A 70 13.26 -21.31 -8.52
C VAL A 70 12.38 -22.22 -9.39
N LYS A 71 12.24 -23.48 -9.00
CA LYS A 71 11.42 -24.49 -9.68
C LYS A 71 10.10 -24.76 -8.95
N LYS A 72 9.21 -25.50 -9.61
CA LYS A 72 7.81 -25.65 -9.22
C LYS A 72 7.61 -26.51 -7.97
N HIS A 73 6.53 -26.23 -7.24
CA HIS A 73 6.02 -27.06 -6.14
C HIS A 73 7.00 -27.29 -4.98
N ASN A 74 7.98 -26.40 -4.78
CA ASN A 74 8.90 -26.53 -3.67
C ASN A 74 8.32 -25.91 -2.39
N ILE A 75 8.64 -26.49 -1.25
CA ILE A 75 8.19 -26.00 0.06
C ILE A 75 9.40 -25.74 0.94
N ILE A 76 9.50 -24.52 1.46
CA ILE A 76 10.46 -24.17 2.50
C ILE A 76 9.69 -23.79 3.75
N THR A 77 10.02 -24.39 4.88
CA THR A 77 9.51 -23.96 6.19
C THR A 77 10.70 -23.56 7.06
N MET A 78 10.67 -22.38 7.66
CA MET A 78 11.66 -21.89 8.62
C MET A 78 10.98 -21.51 9.92
N GLU A 79 11.27 -22.23 11.01
CA GLU A 79 10.58 -22.05 12.29
C GLU A 79 11.00 -20.75 12.98
N LYS A 80 12.32 -20.48 13.05
CA LYS A 80 12.88 -19.26 13.64
C LYS A 80 14.29 -18.97 13.12
N GLY A 81 14.82 -17.82 13.49
CA GLY A 81 16.21 -17.44 13.20
C GLY A 81 16.30 -16.08 12.52
N SER A 82 17.35 -15.88 11.72
CA SER A 82 17.58 -14.61 11.04
C SER A 82 18.05 -14.78 9.61
N ILE A 83 17.64 -13.85 8.77
CA ILE A 83 17.98 -13.78 7.35
C ILE A 83 18.56 -12.41 7.09
N LYS A 84 19.75 -12.38 6.47
CA LYS A 84 20.38 -11.17 5.97
C LYS A 84 20.68 -11.32 4.49
N SER A 85 20.24 -10.37 3.68
CA SER A 85 20.50 -10.33 2.25
C SER A 85 21.14 -9.01 1.82
N GLY A 86 21.88 -9.06 0.72
CA GLY A 86 22.40 -7.88 0.04
C GLY A 86 21.45 -7.44 -1.08
N ASN A 87 22.01 -7.29 -2.28
CA ASN A 87 21.44 -6.54 -3.40
C ASN A 87 20.17 -7.14 -4.07
N GLN A 88 19.65 -8.25 -3.58
CA GLN A 88 18.45 -8.93 -4.08
C GLN A 88 17.47 -9.22 -2.94
N ALA A 89 16.28 -9.72 -3.29
CA ALA A 89 15.26 -9.97 -2.28
C ALA A 89 15.75 -11.05 -1.29
N ALA A 90 15.49 -10.88 0.01
CA ALA A 90 16.00 -11.84 1.00
C ALA A 90 15.36 -13.23 0.83
N VAL A 91 14.05 -13.25 0.62
CA VAL A 91 13.25 -14.46 0.44
C VAL A 91 12.45 -14.36 -0.86
N GLU A 92 12.69 -15.29 -1.77
CA GLU A 92 12.08 -15.33 -3.09
C GLU A 92 11.32 -16.62 -3.35
N ALA A 93 10.02 -16.50 -3.63
CA ALA A 93 9.21 -17.60 -4.13
C ALA A 93 8.88 -17.37 -5.62
N HIS A 94 9.72 -17.84 -6.53
CA HIS A 94 9.54 -17.68 -7.98
C HIS A 94 9.02 -18.93 -8.68
N GLY A 95 9.24 -20.11 -8.09
CA GLY A 95 8.70 -21.35 -8.60
C GLY A 95 7.17 -21.36 -8.59
N GLN A 96 6.56 -21.78 -9.70
CA GLN A 96 5.11 -21.92 -9.79
C GLN A 96 4.61 -22.88 -8.69
N ASN A 97 3.59 -22.46 -7.93
CA ASN A 97 3.03 -23.21 -6.80
C ASN A 97 4.05 -23.53 -5.70
N SER A 98 5.15 -22.78 -5.61
CA SER A 98 6.09 -22.91 -4.51
C SER A 98 5.62 -22.09 -3.31
N ILE A 99 5.95 -22.61 -2.13
CA ILE A 99 5.48 -22.11 -0.83
C ILE A 99 6.70 -21.88 0.05
N ILE A 100 6.77 -20.72 0.70
CA ILE A 100 7.72 -20.46 1.78
C ILE A 100 6.93 -20.04 3.01
N GLU A 101 7.16 -20.74 4.12
CA GLU A 101 6.54 -20.50 5.43
C GLU A 101 7.62 -20.08 6.42
N LEU A 102 7.46 -18.92 7.04
CA LEU A 102 8.38 -18.34 8.01
C LEU A 102 7.64 -18.17 9.34
N GLY A 103 8.14 -18.77 10.42
CA GLY A 103 7.58 -18.68 11.76
C GLY A 103 7.94 -17.35 12.43
N ASN A 104 8.91 -17.37 13.34
CA ASN A 104 9.42 -16.17 14.02
C ASN A 104 10.83 -15.80 13.51
N VAL A 105 10.87 -15.03 12.42
CA VAL A 105 12.13 -14.75 11.69
C VAL A 105 12.40 -13.26 11.65
N GLN A 106 13.68 -12.89 11.82
CA GLN A 106 14.15 -11.52 11.63
C GLN A 106 14.80 -11.39 10.24
N ILE A 107 14.40 -10.41 9.44
CA ILE A 107 14.92 -10.20 8.09
C ILE A 107 15.54 -8.82 7.96
N GLU A 108 16.79 -8.76 7.52
CA GLU A 108 17.48 -7.54 7.09
C GLU A 108 17.82 -7.65 5.60
N ALA A 109 17.37 -6.71 4.78
CA ALA A 109 17.58 -6.72 3.34
C ALA A 109 18.00 -5.34 2.80
N THR A 110 18.93 -5.29 1.83
CA THR A 110 19.20 -4.02 1.13
C THR A 110 18.29 -3.80 -0.09
N ALA A 111 17.60 -4.84 -0.57
CA ALA A 111 16.54 -4.72 -1.57
C ALA A 111 15.18 -5.02 -0.91
N ALA A 112 14.39 -5.95 -1.46
CA ALA A 112 13.17 -6.40 -0.83
C ALA A 112 13.42 -7.49 0.23
N ALA A 113 12.57 -7.59 1.25
CA ALA A 113 12.72 -8.70 2.21
C ALA A 113 11.98 -9.94 1.72
N LEU A 114 10.72 -9.79 1.30
CA LEU A 114 9.89 -10.88 0.77
C LEU A 114 9.47 -10.56 -0.66
N GLN A 115 9.65 -11.51 -1.57
CA GLN A 115 9.22 -11.36 -2.96
C GLN A 115 8.59 -12.64 -3.51
N THR A 116 7.40 -12.53 -4.10
CA THR A 116 6.73 -13.64 -4.80
C THR A 116 6.63 -13.39 -6.30
N GLY A 117 6.77 -14.47 -7.07
CA GLY A 117 6.43 -14.58 -8.48
C GLY A 117 5.02 -15.15 -8.72
N HIS A 118 4.71 -15.46 -9.99
CA HIS A 118 3.41 -16.00 -10.41
C HIS A 118 3.00 -17.30 -9.69
N ASN A 119 1.78 -17.33 -9.15
CA ASN A 119 1.22 -18.47 -8.41
C ASN A 119 2.12 -18.98 -7.26
N ALA A 120 2.94 -18.13 -6.66
CA ALA A 120 3.78 -18.48 -5.51
C ALA A 120 3.21 -17.89 -4.22
N THR A 121 3.53 -18.51 -3.08
CA THR A 121 3.04 -18.06 -1.77
C THR A 121 4.18 -17.91 -0.78
N ILE A 122 4.20 -16.78 -0.06
CA ILE A 122 4.99 -16.60 1.15
C ILE A 122 4.03 -16.38 2.32
N THR A 123 4.22 -17.08 3.43
CA THR A 123 3.55 -16.82 4.71
C THR A 123 4.60 -16.51 5.76
N MET A 124 4.43 -15.42 6.51
CA MET A 124 5.28 -15.07 7.65
C MET A 124 4.39 -14.82 8.87
N GLU A 125 4.52 -15.64 9.91
CA GLU A 125 3.63 -15.61 11.06
C GLU A 125 3.99 -14.51 12.06
N LYS A 126 5.28 -14.34 12.37
CA LYS A 126 5.80 -13.38 13.35
C LYS A 126 7.20 -12.89 12.96
N GLY A 127 7.61 -11.79 13.58
CA GLY A 127 8.99 -11.32 13.54
C GLY A 127 9.09 -9.89 13.04
N SER A 128 10.22 -9.57 12.40
CA SER A 128 10.49 -8.21 11.95
C SER A 128 11.21 -8.18 10.62
N ILE A 129 10.89 -7.17 9.82
CA ILE A 129 11.52 -6.89 8.53
C ILE A 129 12.14 -5.50 8.58
N LYS A 130 13.42 -5.41 8.23
CA LYS A 130 14.13 -4.18 7.93
C LYS A 130 14.64 -4.22 6.50
N ALA A 131 14.18 -3.29 5.66
CA ALA A 131 14.54 -3.25 4.25
C ALA A 131 14.96 -1.83 3.81
N GLN A 132 15.96 -1.71 2.94
CA GLN A 132 16.22 -0.41 2.30
C GLN A 132 15.27 -0.17 1.12
N GLY A 133 14.91 -1.23 0.38
CA GLY A 133 13.84 -1.19 -0.62
C GLY A 133 12.47 -1.49 -0.01
N TYR A 134 11.54 -1.93 -0.85
CA TYR A 134 10.23 -2.38 -0.37
C TYR A 134 10.34 -3.59 0.55
N ALA A 135 9.77 -3.56 1.75
CA ALA A 135 9.84 -4.72 2.64
C ALA A 135 9.15 -5.96 2.04
N VAL A 136 7.97 -5.79 1.44
CA VAL A 136 7.18 -6.90 0.88
C VAL A 136 6.73 -6.59 -0.54
N GLN A 137 7.01 -7.48 -1.49
CA GLN A 137 6.66 -7.34 -2.90
C GLN A 137 5.95 -8.57 -3.46
N ALA A 138 4.66 -8.44 -3.75
CA ALA A 138 3.90 -9.48 -4.43
C ALA A 138 3.81 -9.20 -5.94
N ASN A 139 4.72 -9.82 -6.70
CA ASN A 139 4.94 -9.54 -8.12
C ASN A 139 4.45 -10.72 -8.99
N GLY A 140 3.23 -10.61 -9.50
CA GLY A 140 2.73 -11.53 -10.53
C GLY A 140 1.34 -12.07 -10.22
N GLN A 141 0.74 -12.61 -11.27
CA GLN A 141 -0.64 -13.09 -11.21
C GLN A 141 -0.81 -14.20 -10.17
N ASN A 142 -1.84 -14.05 -9.33
CA ASN A 142 -2.18 -14.96 -8.24
C ASN A 142 -1.03 -15.20 -7.24
N SER A 143 -0.04 -14.31 -7.21
CA SER A 143 0.99 -14.36 -6.16
C SER A 143 0.37 -13.91 -4.83
N MET A 144 0.78 -14.54 -3.73
CA MET A 144 0.17 -14.34 -2.42
C MET A 144 1.23 -14.16 -1.34
N ILE A 145 1.10 -13.09 -0.54
CA ILE A 145 1.89 -12.92 0.67
C ILE A 145 0.95 -12.75 1.86
N LYS A 146 1.14 -13.57 2.90
CA LYS A 146 0.37 -13.52 4.15
C LYS A 146 1.28 -13.17 5.32
N LEU A 147 0.91 -12.15 6.08
CA LEU A 147 1.68 -11.62 7.19
C LEU A 147 0.83 -11.69 8.47
N GLY A 148 1.37 -12.30 9.52
CA GLY A 148 0.74 -12.38 10.84
C GLY A 148 1.04 -11.15 11.69
N ASP A 149 1.92 -11.28 12.68
CA ASP A 149 2.39 -10.22 13.59
C ASP A 149 3.77 -9.71 13.22
N ILE A 150 3.81 -8.78 12.25
CA ILE A 150 5.07 -8.36 11.64
C ILE A 150 5.31 -6.88 11.89
N GLN A 151 6.52 -6.56 12.34
CA GLN A 151 7.01 -5.18 12.40
C GLN A 151 7.82 -4.91 11.14
N ILE A 152 7.39 -3.94 10.32
CA ILE A 152 8.04 -3.58 9.05
C ILE A 152 8.65 -2.20 9.19
N GLU A 153 9.95 -2.09 8.94
CA GLU A 153 10.66 -0.83 8.74
C GLU A 153 11.32 -0.85 7.36
N SER A 154 10.98 0.13 6.52
CA SER A 154 11.52 0.28 5.18
C SER A 154 12.02 1.71 4.93
N GLU A 155 13.11 1.85 4.18
CA GLU A 155 13.56 3.16 3.70
C GLU A 155 12.80 3.66 2.45
N ASP A 156 12.06 2.77 1.75
CA ASP A 156 11.18 3.09 0.62
C ASP A 156 9.71 2.74 0.96
N GLY A 157 9.21 1.56 0.58
CA GLY A 157 7.83 1.16 0.80
C GLY A 157 7.64 -0.02 1.75
N GLY A 158 6.53 -0.05 2.49
CA GLY A 158 6.16 -1.20 3.31
C GLY A 158 5.75 -2.41 2.46
N ILE A 159 4.57 -2.31 1.83
CA ILE A 159 3.98 -3.38 1.03
C ILE A 159 3.74 -2.88 -0.40
N SER A 160 4.13 -3.68 -1.40
CA SER A 160 3.85 -3.47 -2.81
C SER A 160 3.18 -4.71 -3.40
N ALA A 161 2.07 -4.51 -4.13
CA ALA A 161 1.29 -5.57 -4.76
C ALA A 161 0.95 -5.21 -6.21
N HIS A 162 1.50 -5.99 -7.15
CA HIS A 162 1.31 -5.78 -8.59
C HIS A 162 0.70 -7.01 -9.30
N TYR A 163 0.00 -6.74 -10.41
CA TYR A 163 -0.48 -7.74 -11.37
C TYR A 163 -1.48 -8.74 -10.77
N LYS A 164 -2.57 -8.27 -10.15
CA LYS A 164 -3.59 -9.12 -9.52
C LYS A 164 -3.03 -10.05 -8.43
N SER A 165 -1.98 -9.60 -7.74
CA SER A 165 -1.47 -10.26 -6.55
C SER A 165 -2.32 -9.94 -5.32
N ILE A 166 -2.14 -10.73 -4.26
CA ILE A 166 -2.87 -10.59 -3.00
C ILE A 166 -1.88 -10.50 -1.85
N VAL A 167 -1.98 -9.44 -1.05
CA VAL A 167 -1.27 -9.36 0.23
C VAL A 167 -2.27 -9.24 1.37
N THR A 168 -2.08 -10.02 2.43
CA THR A 168 -2.88 -9.93 3.66
C THR A 168 -1.97 -9.70 4.86
N MET A 169 -2.32 -8.78 5.76
CA MET A 169 -1.62 -8.55 7.01
C MET A 169 -2.61 -8.46 8.18
N GLU A 170 -2.44 -9.31 9.19
CA GLU A 170 -3.41 -9.49 10.29
C GLU A 170 -3.18 -8.59 11.50
N LYS A 171 -1.94 -8.17 11.73
CA LYS A 171 -1.55 -7.20 12.77
C LYS A 171 -0.10 -6.74 12.57
N GLY A 172 0.29 -5.72 13.34
CA GLY A 172 1.68 -5.26 13.41
C GLY A 172 1.81 -3.79 13.02
N SER A 173 2.97 -3.42 12.49
CA SER A 173 3.21 -2.05 12.05
C SER A 173 4.00 -1.97 10.75
N ILE A 174 3.83 -0.86 10.04
CA ILE A 174 4.56 -0.50 8.84
C ILE A 174 5.10 0.91 9.01
N LYS A 175 6.42 1.06 8.91
CA LYS A 175 7.09 2.36 8.88
C LYS A 175 7.88 2.50 7.58
N GLY A 176 7.59 3.52 6.78
CA GLY A 176 8.20 3.68 5.47
C GLY A 176 8.11 5.10 4.90
N VAL A 177 8.68 5.31 3.71
CA VAL A 177 8.33 6.49 2.89
C VAL A 177 6.89 6.34 2.41
N ARG A 178 6.55 5.16 1.91
CA ARG A 178 5.19 4.72 1.57
C ARG A 178 4.76 3.57 2.47
N GLY A 179 3.50 3.56 2.89
CA GLY A 179 2.95 2.42 3.63
C GLY A 179 2.65 1.26 2.69
N ILE A 180 1.72 1.48 1.78
CA ILE A 180 1.13 0.46 0.91
C ILE A 180 1.09 0.96 -0.55
N ASP A 181 1.44 0.12 -1.51
CA ASP A 181 1.40 0.40 -2.95
C ASP A 181 0.66 -0.73 -3.69
N LEU A 182 -0.42 -0.39 -4.41
CA LEU A 182 -1.27 -1.32 -5.16
C LEU A 182 -1.37 -0.91 -6.62
N GLU A 183 -1.09 -1.86 -7.51
CA GLU A 183 -1.28 -1.67 -8.93
C GLU A 183 -1.90 -2.87 -9.65
N ASN A 184 -2.51 -2.56 -10.79
CA ASN A 184 -2.92 -3.52 -11.82
C ASN A 184 -3.88 -4.60 -11.29
N GLY A 185 -4.92 -4.17 -10.57
CA GLY A 185 -5.98 -5.04 -10.07
C GLY A 185 -5.55 -5.90 -8.89
N SER A 186 -4.50 -5.52 -8.17
CA SER A 186 -4.06 -6.21 -6.95
C SER A 186 -5.01 -5.95 -5.79
N ILE A 187 -4.91 -6.79 -4.77
CA ILE A 187 -5.73 -6.74 -3.57
C ILE A 187 -4.83 -6.72 -2.34
N VAL A 188 -5.01 -5.73 -1.48
CA VAL A 188 -4.36 -5.70 -0.17
C VAL A 188 -5.44 -5.67 0.91
N LYS A 189 -5.32 -6.58 1.88
CA LYS A 189 -6.21 -6.67 3.04
C LYS A 189 -5.39 -6.49 4.31
N ILE A 190 -5.73 -5.48 5.09
CA ILE A 190 -5.02 -5.13 6.32
C ILE A 190 -6.00 -5.15 7.48
N ASN A 191 -5.59 -5.71 8.60
CA ASN A 191 -6.36 -5.78 9.82
C ASN A 191 -5.46 -5.39 10.99
N ASN A 192 -5.91 -4.50 11.87
CA ASN A 192 -5.18 -4.14 13.10
C ASN A 192 -3.70 -3.75 12.87
N VAL A 193 -3.43 -2.94 11.85
CA VAL A 193 -2.06 -2.46 11.54
C VAL A 193 -1.95 -0.95 11.73
N GLN A 194 -0.82 -0.54 12.29
CA GLN A 194 -0.41 0.86 12.36
C GLN A 194 0.55 1.18 11.21
N ILE A 195 0.23 2.19 10.41
CA ILE A 195 1.04 2.61 9.26
C ILE A 195 1.56 4.02 9.50
N GLU A 196 2.87 4.18 9.60
CA GLU A 196 3.56 5.48 9.65
C GLU A 196 4.30 5.72 8.33
N ALA A 197 3.77 6.62 7.51
CA ALA A 197 4.35 6.94 6.21
C ALA A 197 4.91 8.37 6.17
N LYS A 198 6.07 8.55 5.56
CA LYS A 198 6.62 9.90 5.33
C LYS A 198 5.87 10.66 4.23
N GLN A 199 5.41 9.98 3.19
CA GLN A 199 4.78 10.60 2.02
C GLN A 199 3.34 10.15 1.81
N GLN A 200 3.08 8.85 1.62
CA GLN A 200 1.72 8.34 1.43
C GLN A 200 1.44 7.12 2.30
N GLY A 201 0.30 7.12 2.99
CA GLY A 201 -0.18 5.94 3.71
C GLY A 201 -0.47 4.78 2.76
N ALA A 202 -1.26 5.05 1.72
CA ALA A 202 -1.49 4.14 0.62
C ALA A 202 -1.44 4.84 -0.74
N PHE A 203 -0.90 4.16 -1.74
CA PHE A 203 -0.92 4.51 -3.15
C PHE A 203 -1.69 3.42 -3.90
N VAL A 204 -2.79 3.77 -4.58
CA VAL A 204 -3.71 2.80 -5.18
C VAL A 204 -3.99 3.16 -6.63
N THR A 205 -3.73 2.24 -7.54
CA THR A 205 -3.92 2.48 -8.98
C THR A 205 -4.62 1.35 -9.72
N ASN A 206 -5.06 1.66 -10.94
CA ASN A 206 -5.34 0.67 -11.99
C ASN A 206 -6.32 -0.44 -11.58
N GLY A 207 -7.44 -0.07 -10.94
CA GLY A 207 -8.53 -0.99 -10.60
C GLY A 207 -8.23 -1.93 -9.42
N SER A 208 -7.29 -1.53 -8.56
CA SER A 208 -6.92 -2.31 -7.38
C SER A 208 -7.93 -2.15 -6.24
N THR A 209 -7.86 -3.06 -5.26
CA THR A 209 -8.76 -3.08 -4.11
C THR A 209 -7.97 -3.01 -2.80
N LEU A 210 -8.24 -1.99 -1.99
CA LEU A 210 -7.71 -1.86 -0.63
C LEU A 210 -8.81 -2.10 0.39
N ILE A 211 -8.60 -3.06 1.30
CA ILE A 211 -9.52 -3.35 2.41
C ILE A 211 -8.74 -3.19 3.71
N MET A 212 -9.20 -2.32 4.60
CA MET A 212 -8.57 -2.10 5.90
C MET A 212 -9.61 -2.17 7.02
N ASN A 213 -9.27 -2.87 8.09
CA ASN A 213 -10.09 -2.99 9.29
C ASN A 213 -9.30 -2.64 10.54
N LYS A 214 -9.88 -1.89 11.48
CA LYS A 214 -9.29 -1.62 12.81
C LYS A 214 -7.86 -1.07 12.74
N SER A 215 -7.57 -0.27 11.72
CA SER A 215 -6.20 0.11 11.36
C SER A 215 -6.01 1.61 11.47
N PHE A 216 -4.76 2.04 11.54
CA PHE A 216 -4.40 3.44 11.68
C PHE A 216 -3.39 3.83 10.61
N ILE A 217 -3.64 4.92 9.90
CA ILE A 217 -2.69 5.52 8.96
C ILE A 217 -2.29 6.88 9.50
N LYS A 218 -1.00 7.10 9.65
CA LYS A 218 -0.40 8.41 9.89
C LYS A 218 0.57 8.75 8.79
N ALA A 219 0.17 9.69 7.94
CA ALA A 219 1.08 10.36 7.03
C ALA A 219 1.66 11.59 7.72
N LYS A 220 2.97 11.86 7.56
CA LYS A 220 3.63 13.04 8.13
C LYS A 220 3.01 14.36 7.62
N GLU A 221 3.47 15.51 8.13
CA GLU A 221 2.87 16.84 7.89
C GLU A 221 2.57 17.15 6.41
N ASP A 222 3.50 16.91 5.48
CA ASP A 222 3.24 17.11 4.04
C ASP A 222 2.65 15.87 3.33
N GLY A 223 2.35 14.82 4.10
CA GLY A 223 1.95 13.52 3.63
C GLY A 223 0.46 13.39 3.34
N ILE A 224 0.13 12.40 2.51
CA ILE A 224 -1.21 12.10 2.04
C ILE A 224 -1.66 10.78 2.67
N GLY A 225 -2.91 10.70 3.14
CA GLY A 225 -3.48 9.46 3.66
C GLY A 225 -3.54 8.40 2.57
N ILE A 226 -4.36 8.65 1.55
CA ILE A 226 -4.53 7.78 0.38
C ILE A 226 -4.37 8.57 -0.92
N TYR A 227 -3.45 8.12 -1.77
CA TYR A 227 -3.22 8.65 -3.10
C TYR A 227 -3.77 7.72 -4.18
N LEU A 228 -4.56 8.25 -5.09
CA LEU A 228 -5.21 7.53 -6.18
C LEU A 228 -4.66 7.98 -7.53
N GLU A 229 -4.20 7.04 -8.34
CA GLU A 229 -3.76 7.35 -9.71
C GLU A 229 -4.32 6.34 -10.71
N SER A 230 -4.64 6.80 -11.92
CA SER A 230 -5.01 5.94 -13.04
C SER A 230 -4.08 6.29 -14.20
N LEU A 231 -3.31 5.31 -14.65
CA LEU A 231 -2.28 5.51 -15.68
C LEU A 231 -2.84 5.42 -17.12
N THR A 232 -4.16 5.38 -17.28
CA THR A 232 -4.80 5.29 -18.60
C THR A 232 -4.58 6.59 -19.38
N GLY A 233 -3.51 6.65 -20.20
CA GLY A 233 -3.29 7.76 -21.14
C GLY A 233 -1.84 8.15 -21.44
N LYS A 234 -0.83 7.65 -20.72
CA LYS A 234 0.58 8.02 -21.00
C LYS A 234 1.36 6.98 -21.81
N ASN A 235 0.98 5.71 -21.74
CA ASN A 235 1.71 4.63 -22.42
C ASN A 235 0.82 4.00 -23.48
N ASN A 236 1.26 4.03 -24.74
CA ASN A 236 0.63 3.37 -25.89
C ASN A 236 0.60 1.83 -25.79
N ASP A 237 0.58 1.23 -24.60
CA ASP A 237 0.40 -0.22 -24.45
C ASP A 237 -1.07 -0.55 -24.66
N SER A 238 -1.42 -0.70 -25.94
CA SER A 238 -2.72 -1.08 -26.49
C SER A 238 -3.27 -2.41 -25.96
N ARG A 239 -2.54 -3.12 -25.10
CA ARG A 239 -2.97 -4.35 -24.43
C ARG A 239 -3.78 -4.10 -23.15
N ILE A 240 -3.77 -2.88 -22.60
CA ILE A 240 -4.67 -2.51 -21.50
C ILE A 240 -5.83 -1.73 -22.13
N GLY A 241 -6.85 -2.47 -22.57
CA GLY A 241 -8.07 -1.87 -23.11
C GLY A 241 -8.62 -0.77 -22.20
N ILE A 242 -9.26 0.21 -22.82
CA ILE A 242 -9.94 1.38 -22.21
C ILE A 242 -11.20 0.94 -21.44
N ALA A 243 -11.11 -0.18 -20.72
CA ALA A 243 -12.14 -0.61 -19.80
C ALA A 243 -12.01 0.27 -18.56
N GLU A 244 -13.10 0.95 -18.20
CA GLU A 244 -13.22 1.71 -16.95
C GLU A 244 -12.78 0.82 -15.78
N LYS A 245 -11.57 1.07 -15.27
CA LYS A 245 -11.06 0.32 -14.11
C LYS A 245 -11.74 0.88 -12.87
N ARG A 246 -12.32 -0.02 -12.07
CA ARG A 246 -12.97 0.30 -10.81
C ARG A 246 -11.98 0.09 -9.67
N THR A 247 -11.62 1.17 -9.00
CA THR A 247 -10.82 1.11 -7.78
C THR A 247 -11.77 1.07 -6.58
N GLU A 248 -11.56 0.11 -5.68
CA GLU A 248 -12.40 -0.12 -4.51
C GLU A 248 -11.58 0.07 -3.25
N ILE A 249 -12.04 0.97 -2.38
CA ILE A 249 -11.43 1.21 -1.07
C ILE A 249 -12.50 0.99 -0.02
N LYS A 250 -12.22 0.13 0.96
CA LYS A 250 -13.15 -0.24 2.03
C LYS A 250 -12.43 -0.16 3.35
N LEU A 251 -12.82 0.82 4.17
CA LEU A 251 -12.24 1.08 5.47
C LEU A 251 -13.31 0.90 6.54
N THR A 252 -13.06 0.04 7.53
CA THR A 252 -13.96 -0.19 8.67
C THR A 252 -13.19 -0.04 9.98
N ASP A 253 -13.68 0.81 10.89
CA ASP A 253 -12.96 1.12 12.13
C ASP A 253 -11.52 1.63 11.85
N VAL A 254 -11.33 2.45 10.81
CA VAL A 254 -10.02 2.96 10.41
C VAL A 254 -9.90 4.44 10.70
N VAL A 255 -8.76 4.87 11.21
CA VAL A 255 -8.43 6.29 11.40
C VAL A 255 -7.29 6.67 10.46
N ILE A 256 -7.47 7.75 9.70
CA ILE A 256 -6.46 8.35 8.83
C ILE A 256 -6.11 9.74 9.35
N GLU A 257 -4.87 9.93 9.77
CA GLU A 257 -4.26 11.24 10.05
C GLU A 257 -3.32 11.60 8.90
N ALA A 258 -3.60 12.69 8.20
CA ALA A 258 -2.74 13.18 7.12
C ALA A 258 -2.61 14.70 7.20
N GLY A 259 -1.37 15.21 7.23
CA GLY A 259 -1.18 16.66 7.36
C GLY A 259 -1.63 17.42 6.11
N LYS A 260 -1.34 16.92 4.90
CA LYS A 260 -1.69 17.60 3.65
C LYS A 260 -3.10 17.29 3.17
N ALA A 261 -3.37 16.02 2.85
CA ALA A 261 -4.67 15.59 2.36
C ALA A 261 -5.03 14.17 2.81
N GLY A 262 -6.29 13.95 3.23
CA GLY A 262 -6.80 12.61 3.51
C GLY A 262 -6.81 11.76 2.24
N ILE A 263 -7.33 12.32 1.15
CA ILE A 263 -7.43 11.68 -0.17
C ILE A 263 -6.89 12.64 -1.23
N SER A 264 -6.00 12.16 -2.09
CA SER A 264 -5.53 12.90 -3.27
C SER A 264 -5.67 12.06 -4.52
N THR A 265 -6.11 12.67 -5.62
CA THR A 265 -6.38 11.97 -6.87
C THR A 265 -5.66 12.60 -8.05
N GLN A 266 -5.10 11.75 -8.91
CA GLN A 266 -4.55 12.07 -10.22
C GLN A 266 -4.98 10.98 -11.20
N THR A 267 -6.28 10.90 -11.45
CA THR A 267 -6.86 9.78 -12.18
C THR A 267 -7.45 10.23 -13.51
N TYR A 268 -7.21 9.46 -14.56
CA TYR A 268 -7.91 9.59 -15.84
C TYR A 268 -8.91 8.45 -15.98
N ALA A 269 -10.13 8.77 -16.42
CA ALA A 269 -11.16 7.81 -16.85
C ALA A 269 -11.36 6.62 -15.90
N SER A 270 -11.44 6.89 -14.60
CA SER A 270 -11.63 5.85 -13.57
C SER A 270 -12.89 6.08 -12.74
N GLN A 271 -13.46 4.98 -12.28
CA GLN A 271 -14.46 4.99 -11.22
C GLN A 271 -13.80 4.58 -9.91
N VAL A 272 -13.96 5.41 -8.89
CA VAL A 272 -13.46 5.15 -7.53
C VAL A 272 -14.65 5.07 -6.59
N ASN A 273 -14.75 3.95 -5.88
CA ASN A 273 -15.68 3.78 -4.77
C ASN A 273 -14.88 3.74 -3.47
N PHE A 274 -15.11 4.73 -2.62
CA PHE A 274 -14.45 4.89 -1.34
C PHE A 274 -15.49 4.71 -0.24
N ASN A 275 -15.40 3.61 0.49
CA ASN A 275 -16.39 3.21 1.49
C ASN A 275 -15.77 3.29 2.88
N LEU A 276 -16.42 4.04 3.76
CA LEU A 276 -16.04 4.26 5.14
C LEU A 276 -17.17 3.76 6.04
N LYS A 277 -16.80 2.97 7.05
CA LYS A 277 -17.72 2.55 8.11
C LYS A 277 -17.05 2.73 9.46
N ASN A 278 -17.67 3.44 10.40
CA ASN A 278 -17.09 3.71 11.72
C ASN A 278 -15.66 4.27 11.64
N SER A 279 -15.36 5.01 10.59
CA SER A 279 -13.99 5.40 10.23
C SER A 279 -13.82 6.91 10.27
N GLU A 280 -12.60 7.36 10.48
CA GLU A 280 -12.26 8.76 10.68
C GLU A 280 -11.17 9.20 9.70
N ILE A 281 -11.34 10.39 9.11
CA ILE A 281 -10.30 11.04 8.29
C ILE A 281 -10.06 12.43 8.85
N HIS A 282 -8.88 12.64 9.42
CA HIS A 282 -8.40 13.90 9.94
C HIS A 282 -7.32 14.47 9.02
N SER A 283 -7.67 15.55 8.32
CA SER A 283 -6.75 16.19 7.40
C SER A 283 -7.02 17.67 7.19
N ASN A 284 -6.03 18.39 6.65
CA ASN A 284 -6.23 19.76 6.20
C ASN A 284 -7.20 19.83 5.00
N VAL A 285 -7.02 18.91 4.05
CA VAL A 285 -7.87 18.74 2.86
C VAL A 285 -8.42 17.32 2.83
N LEU A 286 -9.74 17.16 2.88
CA LEU A 286 -10.37 15.83 2.88
C LEU A 286 -10.10 15.13 1.55
N ILE A 287 -10.40 15.81 0.45
CA ILE A 287 -10.12 15.32 -0.90
C ILE A 287 -9.59 16.44 -1.79
N LYS A 288 -8.58 16.11 -2.59
CA LYS A 288 -8.06 16.98 -3.65
C LYS A 288 -7.98 16.22 -4.98
N ASN A 289 -8.48 16.81 -6.06
CA ASN A 289 -8.19 16.33 -7.41
C ASN A 289 -7.23 17.27 -8.13
N ASN A 290 -6.16 16.73 -8.68
CA ASN A 290 -5.11 17.50 -9.37
C ASN A 290 -5.28 17.52 -10.90
N VAL A 291 -6.31 16.87 -11.46
CA VAL A 291 -6.54 16.80 -12.91
C VAL A 291 -7.98 17.14 -13.29
N ASN A 292 -8.14 17.92 -14.36
CA ASN A 292 -9.44 18.18 -14.98
C ASN A 292 -9.70 17.14 -16.06
N SER A 293 -10.09 15.94 -15.66
CA SER A 293 -10.29 14.78 -16.55
C SER A 293 -11.60 14.06 -16.20
N ARG A 294 -12.00 13.08 -17.03
CA ARG A 294 -13.13 12.21 -16.70
C ARG A 294 -12.85 11.44 -15.41
N PHE A 295 -13.61 11.71 -14.36
CA PHE A 295 -13.38 11.12 -13.05
C PHE A 295 -14.69 11.01 -12.27
N ASN A 296 -15.03 9.78 -11.87
CA ASN A 296 -16.19 9.51 -11.02
C ASN A 296 -15.71 9.02 -9.67
N PHE A 297 -15.93 9.83 -8.64
CA PHE A 297 -15.59 9.50 -7.26
C PHE A 297 -16.86 9.42 -6.43
N THR A 298 -17.05 8.30 -5.74
CA THR A 298 -18.14 8.14 -4.78
C THR A 298 -17.54 7.86 -3.41
N LEU A 299 -17.81 8.74 -2.45
CA LEU A 299 -17.54 8.54 -1.03
C LEU A 299 -18.84 8.11 -0.35
N ASN A 300 -18.85 6.89 0.18
CA ASN A 300 -19.92 6.38 1.03
C ASN A 300 -19.40 6.35 2.46
N ALA A 301 -19.95 7.20 3.33
CA ALA A 301 -19.56 7.28 4.72
C ALA A 301 -20.73 6.91 5.62
N ASP A 302 -20.53 5.88 6.43
CA ASP A 302 -21.51 5.28 7.34
C ASP A 302 -20.97 5.38 8.77
N HIS A 303 -21.63 6.17 9.63
CA HIS A 303 -21.19 6.42 11.00
C HIS A 303 -19.73 6.88 11.10
N SER A 304 -19.36 7.86 10.28
CA SER A 304 -17.95 8.27 10.09
C SER A 304 -17.68 9.74 10.42
N ILE A 305 -16.42 10.07 10.70
CA ILE A 305 -15.98 11.45 10.93
C ILE A 305 -15.06 11.88 9.79
N LEU A 306 -15.41 12.97 9.12
CA LEU A 306 -14.65 13.51 8.00
C LEU A 306 -14.22 14.94 8.31
N GLU A 307 -12.92 15.22 8.22
CA GLU A 307 -12.40 16.56 8.39
C GLU A 307 -11.53 16.98 7.20
N GLY A 308 -11.76 18.21 6.76
CA GLY A 308 -11.04 18.82 5.65
C GLY A 308 -11.97 19.28 4.51
N GLY A 309 -11.48 20.22 3.72
CA GLY A 309 -12.22 20.72 2.54
C GLY A 309 -12.21 19.73 1.37
N ALA A 310 -13.21 19.83 0.50
CA ALA A 310 -13.28 19.08 -0.76
C ALA A 310 -12.80 19.97 -1.92
N LEU A 311 -11.49 19.94 -2.20
CA LEU A 311 -10.83 20.77 -3.21
C LEU A 311 -10.87 20.09 -4.58
N VAL A 312 -12.07 20.07 -5.15
CA VAL A 312 -12.36 19.52 -6.47
C VAL A 312 -13.14 20.57 -7.26
N ASN A 313 -13.06 20.53 -8.59
CA ASN A 313 -13.81 21.41 -9.48
C ASN A 313 -14.83 20.59 -10.30
N PRO A 314 -15.99 20.21 -9.75
CA PRO A 314 -17.02 19.46 -10.46
C PRO A 314 -17.30 20.05 -11.84
N THR A 315 -17.41 19.18 -12.84
CA THR A 315 -17.80 19.50 -14.22
C THR A 315 -18.70 18.38 -14.74
N ASP A 316 -19.25 18.53 -15.95
CA ASP A 316 -20.01 17.45 -16.61
C ASP A 316 -19.20 16.15 -16.80
N TYR A 317 -17.88 16.25 -16.79
CA TYR A 317 -16.98 15.10 -16.93
C TYR A 317 -16.41 14.62 -15.59
N MET A 318 -16.57 15.38 -14.52
CA MET A 318 -16.05 15.04 -13.21
C MET A 318 -17.16 15.07 -12.16
N ARG A 319 -17.56 13.88 -11.71
CA ARG A 319 -18.61 13.71 -10.72
C ARG A 319 -18.02 13.25 -9.39
N VAL A 320 -18.21 14.07 -8.36
CA VAL A 320 -17.82 13.78 -6.97
C VAL A 320 -19.09 13.67 -6.14
N ILE A 321 -19.40 12.46 -5.69
CA ILE A 321 -20.62 12.13 -4.96
C ILE A 321 -20.25 11.82 -3.52
N PHE A 322 -20.87 12.54 -2.58
CA PHE A 322 -20.77 12.25 -1.15
C PHE A 322 -22.12 11.71 -0.66
N ASN A 323 -22.11 10.49 -0.15
CA ASN A 323 -23.23 9.84 0.51
C ASN A 323 -22.88 9.71 2.00
N LEU A 324 -23.50 10.52 2.85
CA LEU A 324 -23.21 10.58 4.28
C LEU A 324 -24.41 10.04 5.06
N SER A 325 -24.24 8.95 5.81
CA SER A 325 -25.31 8.27 6.52
C SER A 325 -25.02 7.97 8.00
N ASN A 326 -26.06 7.66 8.78
CA ASN A 326 -25.99 7.01 10.11
C ASN A 326 -25.10 7.72 11.16
N GLY A 327 -25.30 9.02 11.31
CA GLY A 327 -24.55 9.85 12.25
C GLY A 327 -23.21 10.32 11.70
N THR A 328 -22.94 10.16 10.40
CA THR A 328 -21.73 10.69 9.79
C THR A 328 -21.66 12.21 9.94
N VAL A 329 -20.49 12.70 10.33
CA VAL A 329 -20.20 14.13 10.49
C VAL A 329 -19.10 14.53 9.51
N TRP A 330 -19.35 15.58 8.73
CA TRP A 330 -18.32 16.23 7.92
C TRP A 330 -18.08 17.67 8.38
N THR A 331 -16.84 18.00 8.68
CA THR A 331 -16.39 19.35 9.05
C THR A 331 -15.48 19.90 7.95
N PRO A 332 -16.01 20.70 6.98
CA PRO A 332 -15.19 21.38 5.98
C PRO A 332 -14.23 22.36 6.65
N LYS A 333 -12.95 22.35 6.23
CA LYS A 333 -11.91 23.24 6.75
C LYS A 333 -11.35 24.15 5.65
N ILE A 334 -10.93 25.35 6.04
CA ILE A 334 -10.13 26.24 5.19
C ILE A 334 -8.73 25.64 5.10
N SER A 335 -8.25 25.38 3.87
CA SER A 335 -6.93 24.79 3.68
C SER A 335 -5.83 25.72 4.18
N LYS A 336 -4.91 25.21 5.00
CA LYS A 336 -3.75 25.95 5.51
C LYS A 336 -2.57 26.00 4.53
N GLU A 337 -2.55 25.11 3.54
CA GLU A 337 -1.35 24.81 2.76
C GLU A 337 -1.55 24.85 1.24
N GLU A 338 -2.73 25.24 0.76
CA GLU A 338 -2.97 25.34 -0.69
C GLU A 338 -2.13 26.46 -1.31
N LYS A 339 -1.30 26.12 -2.29
CA LYS A 339 -0.33 27.03 -2.93
C LYS A 339 -0.65 27.26 -4.40
N LYS A 340 -0.30 28.45 -4.91
CA LYS A 340 -0.35 28.77 -6.34
C LYS A 340 0.60 27.86 -7.10
N ALA A 341 0.15 27.30 -8.22
CA ALA A 341 1.05 26.67 -9.18
C ALA A 341 1.92 27.77 -9.83
N VAL A 342 3.24 27.56 -9.90
CA VAL A 342 4.12 28.36 -10.77
C VAL A 342 4.71 27.48 -11.87
N SER A 343 4.90 28.07 -13.05
CA SER A 343 5.15 27.41 -14.34
C SER A 343 6.39 26.50 -14.40
N ASN A 344 7.22 26.51 -13.35
CA ASN A 344 8.53 25.86 -13.34
C ASN A 344 8.59 24.67 -12.36
N GLY A 345 7.43 24.19 -11.88
CA GLY A 345 7.35 23.07 -10.92
C GLY A 345 7.61 23.45 -9.46
N ASN A 346 8.00 24.71 -9.19
CA ASN A 346 8.04 25.23 -7.82
C ASN A 346 6.62 25.46 -7.29
N LEU A 347 6.46 25.42 -5.96
CA LEU A 347 5.23 25.85 -5.31
C LEU A 347 5.31 27.35 -5.03
N GLY A 348 4.33 28.12 -5.50
CA GLY A 348 4.25 29.56 -5.22
C GLY A 348 3.76 29.84 -3.79
N GLY A 349 3.47 31.12 -3.52
CA GLY A 349 2.82 31.52 -2.27
C GLY A 349 1.44 30.88 -2.08
N LEU A 350 0.90 30.97 -0.86
CA LEU A 350 -0.45 30.49 -0.57
C LEU A 350 -1.48 31.11 -1.50
N LEU A 351 -2.50 30.32 -1.84
CA LEU A 351 -3.69 30.83 -2.51
C LEU A 351 -4.43 31.80 -1.59
N ASP A 352 -5.24 32.65 -2.21
CA ASP A 352 -6.11 33.57 -1.47
C ASP A 352 -7.03 32.76 -0.54
N ILE A 353 -7.32 33.31 0.65
CA ILE A 353 -8.15 32.61 1.65
C ILE A 353 -9.57 32.35 1.13
N SER A 354 -10.08 33.20 0.22
CA SER A 354 -11.36 32.97 -0.45
C SER A 354 -11.34 31.76 -1.37
N THR A 355 -10.19 31.41 -1.97
CA THR A 355 -10.04 30.16 -2.72
C THR A 355 -9.95 28.97 -1.77
N ARG A 356 -9.12 29.08 -0.73
CA ARG A 356 -8.82 27.98 0.21
C ARG A 356 -9.98 27.58 1.11
N SER A 357 -10.99 28.44 1.23
CA SER A 357 -12.20 28.23 2.03
C SER A 357 -13.31 27.50 1.28
N ARG A 358 -13.16 27.28 -0.03
CA ARG A 358 -14.16 26.62 -0.87
C ARG A 358 -14.00 25.12 -0.85
N SER A 359 -15.12 24.45 -0.62
CA SER A 359 -15.32 23.04 -0.88
C SER A 359 -16.37 22.88 -1.97
N ALA A 360 -16.24 21.86 -2.82
CA ALA A 360 -17.24 21.56 -3.83
C ALA A 360 -17.48 20.06 -3.97
N VAL A 361 -18.73 19.68 -4.26
CA VAL A 361 -19.14 18.32 -4.63
C VAL A 361 -20.23 18.39 -5.70
N SER A 362 -20.37 17.34 -6.51
CA SER A 362 -21.41 17.28 -7.55
C SER A 362 -22.77 16.90 -6.96
N VAL A 363 -22.77 15.93 -6.05
CA VAL A 363 -23.97 15.42 -5.39
C VAL A 363 -23.65 15.21 -3.92
N LEU A 364 -24.54 15.69 -3.07
CA LEU A 364 -24.47 15.52 -1.64
C LEU A 364 -25.78 14.89 -1.14
N ASN A 365 -25.69 13.66 -0.65
CA ASN A 365 -26.80 12.94 -0.07
C ASN A 365 -26.58 12.83 1.44
N LEU A 366 -27.57 13.28 2.22
CA LEU A 366 -27.55 13.27 3.67
C LEU A 366 -28.68 12.40 4.20
N ASP A 367 -28.35 11.40 5.01
CA ASP A 367 -29.30 10.54 5.70
C ASP A 367 -28.90 10.39 7.17
N ASN A 368 -29.59 11.09 8.08
CA ASN A 368 -29.18 11.16 9.48
C ASN A 368 -27.70 11.55 9.64
N SER A 369 -27.23 12.57 8.91
CA SER A 369 -25.84 13.02 8.92
C SER A 369 -25.76 14.53 9.07
N THR A 370 -24.59 15.04 9.45
CA THR A 370 -24.40 16.47 9.78
C THR A 370 -23.19 17.05 9.05
N ILE A 371 -23.35 18.27 8.55
CA ILE A 371 -22.24 19.10 8.08
C ILE A 371 -22.05 20.24 9.08
N VAL A 372 -20.84 20.37 9.63
CA VAL A 372 -20.51 21.35 10.65
C VAL A 372 -19.57 22.39 10.05
N PHE A 373 -20.03 23.63 9.96
CA PHE A 373 -19.20 24.78 9.61
C PHE A 373 -18.62 25.38 10.88
N ASP A 374 -17.30 25.43 10.98
CA ASP A 374 -16.61 26.07 12.10
C ASP A 374 -16.71 27.60 12.00
N LYS A 375 -16.32 28.32 13.05
CA LYS A 375 -16.23 29.78 13.04
C LYS A 375 -15.33 30.28 11.89
N PRO A 376 -15.57 31.51 11.40
CA PRO A 376 -14.72 32.12 10.38
C PRO A 376 -13.25 32.21 10.79
N THR A 377 -12.35 32.14 9.82
CA THR A 377 -10.92 32.43 10.02
C THR A 377 -10.55 33.67 9.22
N ASN A 378 -10.03 34.70 9.89
CA ASN A 378 -9.71 36.00 9.27
C ASN A 378 -10.89 36.58 8.48
N ASP A 379 -12.07 36.60 9.11
CA ASP A 379 -13.35 37.04 8.53
C ASP A 379 -13.83 36.27 7.27
N GLN A 380 -13.13 35.19 6.91
CA GLN A 380 -13.51 34.31 5.81
C GLN A 380 -14.28 33.09 6.35
N TYR A 381 -15.51 32.93 5.86
CA TYR A 381 -16.34 31.74 6.09
C TYR A 381 -15.91 30.61 5.16
N GLN A 382 -16.13 29.36 5.59
CA GLN A 382 -16.05 28.21 4.70
C GLN A 382 -17.26 28.21 3.76
N GLU A 383 -17.02 27.89 2.49
CA GLU A 383 -18.06 27.82 1.46
C GLU A 383 -18.20 26.37 0.99
N LEU A 384 -19.43 25.87 0.88
CA LEU A 384 -19.72 24.56 0.27
C LEU A 384 -20.60 24.74 -0.95
N HIS A 385 -20.08 24.34 -2.11
CA HIS A 385 -20.77 24.37 -3.38
C HIS A 385 -21.26 22.96 -3.74
N VAL A 386 -22.55 22.81 -4.07
CA VAL A 386 -23.15 21.54 -4.47
C VAL A 386 -23.75 21.68 -5.87
N GLY A 387 -23.24 20.93 -6.84
CA GLY A 387 -23.74 20.92 -8.22
C GLY A 387 -22.68 20.72 -9.31
N HIS A 388 -23.08 20.81 -10.57
CA HIS A 388 -22.24 20.53 -11.75
C HIS A 388 -21.18 21.58 -12.09
N ALA A 389 -21.28 22.79 -11.52
CA ALA A 389 -20.30 23.86 -11.73
C ALA A 389 -20.22 24.75 -10.50
N ILE A 390 -19.02 25.16 -10.13
CA ILE A 390 -18.82 26.27 -9.19
C ILE A 390 -19.21 27.53 -9.95
N PRO A 391 -20.24 28.30 -9.51
CA PRO A 391 -20.60 29.53 -10.18
C PRO A 391 -19.37 30.44 -10.25
N ASN A 392 -19.08 31.03 -11.42
CA ASN A 392 -18.09 32.10 -11.50
C ASN A 392 -18.51 33.15 -10.47
N ALA A 393 -17.61 33.47 -9.53
CA ALA A 393 -17.89 34.43 -8.47
C ALA A 393 -18.45 35.70 -9.12
N ALA A 394 -19.75 35.95 -8.96
CA ALA A 394 -20.34 37.20 -9.41
C ALA A 394 -19.56 38.30 -8.70
N SER A 395 -19.00 39.23 -9.46
CA SER A 395 -18.37 40.43 -8.92
C SER A 395 -19.31 41.02 -7.87
N ARG A 396 -18.89 41.05 -6.60
CA ARG A 396 -19.67 41.71 -5.53
C ARG A 396 -20.05 43.08 -6.07
N PRO A 397 -21.34 43.46 -6.09
CA PRO A 397 -21.66 44.85 -6.33
C PRO A 397 -20.93 45.66 -5.24
N ALA A 398 -20.18 46.67 -5.67
CA ALA A 398 -19.57 47.62 -4.76
C ALA A 398 -20.71 48.23 -3.93
N SER A 399 -20.66 48.04 -2.62
CA SER A 399 -21.54 48.68 -1.64
C SER A 399 -21.12 50.12 -1.40
#